data_AF-A0A6J4PEP3-F1
#
_entry.id   AF-A0A6J4PEP3-F1
#
_cell.length_a   1.000
_cell.length_b   1.000
_cell.length_c   1.000
_cell.angle_alpha   90.00
_cell.angle_beta   90.00
_cell.angle_gamma   90.00
#
_symmetry.space_group_name_H-M   'P 1'
#
loop_
_entity.id
_entity.type
_entity.pdbx_description
1 polymer ?
#
loop_
_entity_poly.entity_id
_entity_poly.type
_entity_poly.pdbx_seq_one_letter_code
_entity_poly.pdbx_strand_id
1 'polypeptide(L)'
;MDYPASRLMSAATMAYGVFAAVKPRHLADNMNAAPAKEQTWDKVAYGYALRDIPVSLAGVLGPGRAVEAAMKARIVSDLTDCLTLGVAANDGRTRGKMMGLTLGWAALNAAALASDRRRLSR
;
A
#
# COMPACT_ATOMS: atom_id res chain seq x y z
N MET A 1 -6.91 -19.68 -13.87
CA MET A 1 -7.82 -18.84 -13.07
C MET A 1 -7.15 -17.50 -12.90
N ASP A 2 -7.58 -16.52 -13.70
CA ASP A 2 -6.94 -15.20 -13.71
C ASP A 2 -7.59 -14.27 -12.69
N TYR A 3 -6.73 -13.47 -12.06
CA TYR A 3 -7.07 -12.43 -11.10
C TYR A 3 -6.71 -11.06 -11.70
N PRO A 4 -7.35 -10.63 -12.80
CA PRO A 4 -6.91 -9.46 -13.56
C PRO A 4 -6.95 -8.17 -12.74
N ALA A 5 -7.98 -7.97 -11.91
CA ALA A 5 -8.08 -6.76 -11.08
C ALA A 5 -7.01 -6.76 -9.97
N SER A 6 -6.79 -7.92 -9.34
CA SER A 6 -5.77 -8.07 -8.29
C SER A 6 -4.36 -7.92 -8.83
N ARG A 7 -4.07 -8.47 -10.03
CA ARG A 7 -2.77 -8.29 -10.70
C ARG A 7 -2.53 -6.83 -11.06
N LEU A 8 -3.56 -6.11 -11.53
CA LEU A 8 -3.46 -4.67 -11.80
C LEU A 8 -3.17 -3.87 -10.52
N MET A 9 -3.89 -4.14 -9.42
CA MET A 9 -3.63 -3.49 -8.14
C MET A 9 -2.24 -3.81 -7.58
N SER A 10 -1.78 -5.04 -7.77
CA SER A 10 -0.42 -5.44 -7.40
C SER A 10 0.60 -4.67 -8.24
N ALA A 11 0.41 -4.55 -9.55
CA ALA A 11 1.30 -3.76 -10.41
C ALA A 11 1.34 -2.27 -9.99
N ALA A 12 0.18 -1.68 -9.69
CA ALA A 12 0.10 -0.31 -9.20
C ALA A 12 0.82 -0.13 -7.85
N THR A 13 0.67 -1.08 -6.92
CA THR A 13 1.33 -1.02 -5.61
C THR A 13 2.84 -1.24 -5.73
N MET A 14 3.29 -2.11 -6.64
CA MET A 14 4.70 -2.27 -6.96
C MET A 14 5.29 -0.97 -7.52
N ALA A 15 4.58 -0.29 -8.42
CA ALA A 15 5.01 1.00 -8.96
C ALA A 15 5.12 2.06 -7.85
N TYR A 16 4.18 2.09 -6.90
CA TYR A 16 4.28 2.94 -5.71
C TYR A 16 5.50 2.58 -4.84
N GLY A 17 5.76 1.29 -4.61
CA GLY A 17 6.94 0.83 -3.88
C GLY A 17 8.26 1.29 -4.54
N VAL A 18 8.36 1.22 -5.86
CA VAL A 18 9.51 1.76 -6.62
C VAL A 18 9.60 3.27 -6.46
N PHE A 19 8.47 3.98 -6.57
CA PHE A 19 8.44 5.43 -6.32
C PHE A 19 8.94 5.79 -4.92
N ALA A 20 8.50 5.06 -3.89
CA ALA A 20 8.93 5.27 -2.51
C ALA A 20 10.43 5.01 -2.32
N ALA A 21 11.00 4.03 -3.03
CA ALA A 21 12.45 3.77 -3.03
C ALA A 21 13.26 4.90 -3.70
N VAL A 22 12.77 5.43 -4.82
CA VAL A 22 13.48 6.47 -5.60
C VAL A 22 13.31 7.87 -4.98
N LYS A 23 12.16 8.13 -4.35
CA LYS A 23 11.82 9.43 -3.75
C LYS A 23 11.36 9.28 -2.30
N PRO A 24 12.20 8.81 -1.36
CA PRO A 24 11.79 8.53 0.01
C PRO A 24 11.28 9.77 0.77
N ARG A 25 11.80 10.96 0.44
CA ARG A 25 11.40 12.26 1.04
C ARG A 25 9.91 12.57 0.89
N HIS A 26 9.23 11.98 -0.10
CA HIS A 26 7.80 12.22 -0.33
C HIS A 26 6.96 11.98 0.93
N LEU A 27 7.34 11.00 1.77
CA LEU A 27 6.57 10.67 2.97
C LEU A 27 6.75 11.74 4.05
N ALA A 28 7.97 12.24 4.25
CA ALA A 28 8.24 13.35 5.17
C ALA A 28 7.44 14.60 4.78
N ASP A 29 7.44 14.92 3.48
CA ASP A 29 6.70 16.07 2.93
C ASP A 29 5.18 15.91 3.16
N ASN A 30 4.66 14.70 2.91
CA ASN A 30 3.24 14.42 3.11
C ASN A 30 2.82 14.41 4.58
N MET A 31 3.74 14.06 5.48
CA MET A 31 3.53 14.09 6.92
C MET A 31 3.74 15.47 7.55
N ASN A 32 4.10 16.49 6.75
CA ASN A 32 4.52 17.81 7.23
C ASN A 32 5.55 17.66 8.38
N ALA A 33 6.54 16.79 8.16
CA ALA A 33 7.50 16.46 9.19
C ALA A 33 8.38 17.67 9.54
N ALA A 34 8.71 17.83 10.82
CA ALA A 34 9.76 18.76 11.22
C ALA A 34 11.11 18.30 10.64
N PRO A 35 12.05 19.22 10.35
CA PRO A 35 13.35 18.88 9.76
C PRO A 35 14.10 17.75 10.46
N ALA A 36 14.05 17.72 11.81
CA ALA A 36 14.70 16.68 12.61
C ALA A 36 14.10 15.27 12.45
N LYS A 37 12.89 15.14 11.89
CA LYS A 37 12.19 13.86 11.70
C LYS A 37 12.16 13.39 10.24
N GLU A 38 12.63 14.19 9.30
CA GLU A 38 12.48 13.84 7.87
C GLU A 38 13.23 12.54 7.52
N GLN A 39 14.44 12.33 8.03
CA GLN A 39 15.19 11.08 7.82
C GLN A 39 14.48 9.85 8.42
N THR A 40 13.72 10.04 9.51
CA THR A 40 12.92 8.96 10.09
C THR A 40 11.81 8.54 9.12
N TRP A 41 11.16 9.52 8.49
CA TRP A 41 10.12 9.24 7.50
C TRP A 41 10.69 8.65 6.19
N ASP A 42 11.89 9.03 5.78
CA ASP A 42 12.55 8.37 4.64
C ASP A 42 12.74 6.87 4.89
N LYS A 43 13.16 6.50 6.11
CA LYS A 43 13.31 5.09 6.49
C LYS A 43 11.98 4.35 6.45
N VAL A 44 10.89 5.00 6.83
CA VAL A 44 9.53 4.42 6.70
C VAL A 44 9.18 4.23 5.22
N ALA A 45 9.48 5.19 4.34
CA ALA A 45 9.27 5.07 2.90
C ALA A 45 10.07 3.90 2.29
N TYR A 46 11.32 3.70 2.70
CA TYR A 46 12.08 2.51 2.32
C TYR A 46 11.46 1.21 2.85
N GLY A 47 10.90 1.23 4.06
CA GLY A 47 10.13 0.12 4.61
C GLY A 47 8.93 -0.25 3.73
N TYR A 48 8.22 0.74 3.19
CA TYR A 48 7.16 0.50 2.21
C TYR A 48 7.70 -0.13 0.94
N ALA A 49 8.81 0.36 0.37
CA ALA A 49 9.41 -0.25 -0.81
C ALA A 49 9.81 -1.72 -0.59
N LEU A 50 10.48 -2.01 0.53
CA LEU A 50 10.94 -3.36 0.88
C LEU A 50 9.79 -4.35 1.11
N ARG A 51 8.61 -3.86 1.54
CA ARG A 51 7.40 -4.67 1.70
C ARG A 51 6.60 -4.78 0.39
N ASP A 52 6.36 -3.64 -0.25
CA ASP A 52 5.39 -3.52 -1.34
C ASP A 52 5.91 -4.15 -2.62
N ILE A 53 7.21 -4.03 -2.92
CA ILE A 53 7.78 -4.63 -4.12
C ILE A 53 7.69 -6.17 -4.07
N PRO A 54 8.23 -6.88 -3.05
CA PRO A 54 8.19 -8.34 -3.05
C PRO A 54 6.77 -8.91 -2.95
N VAL A 55 5.91 -8.32 -2.10
CA VAL A 55 4.51 -8.77 -1.96
C VAL A 55 3.75 -8.57 -3.27
N SER A 56 3.93 -7.43 -3.93
CA SER A 56 3.25 -7.15 -5.18
C SER A 56 3.82 -7.94 -6.35
N LEU A 57 5.10 -8.29 -6.35
CA LEU A 57 5.68 -9.19 -7.35
C LEU A 57 5.01 -10.57 -7.29
N ALA A 58 4.77 -11.09 -6.09
CA ALA A 58 3.99 -12.32 -5.91
C ALA A 58 2.54 -12.14 -6.39
N GLY A 59 1.95 -10.96 -6.17
CA GLY A 59 0.62 -10.61 -6.68
C GLY A 59 0.53 -10.47 -8.20
N VAL A 60 1.61 -10.06 -8.87
CA VAL A 60 1.67 -9.85 -10.32
C VAL A 60 2.04 -11.11 -11.08
N LEU A 61 2.95 -11.95 -10.56
CA LEU A 61 3.50 -13.10 -11.29
C LEU A 61 3.09 -14.45 -10.71
N GLY A 62 2.60 -14.48 -9.46
CA GLY A 62 2.31 -15.73 -8.76
C GLY A 62 1.11 -16.50 -9.30
N PRO A 63 0.96 -17.77 -8.89
CA PRO A 63 -0.27 -18.54 -9.08
C PRO A 63 -1.42 -17.96 -8.25
N GLY A 64 -2.67 -18.31 -8.55
CA GLY A 64 -3.86 -17.71 -7.91
C GLY A 64 -3.83 -17.66 -6.38
N ARG A 65 -3.33 -18.71 -5.71
CA ARG A 65 -3.14 -18.72 -4.25
C ARG A 65 -2.17 -17.65 -3.75
N ALA A 66 -1.11 -17.37 -4.50
CA ALA A 66 -0.12 -16.36 -4.18
C ALA A 66 -0.68 -14.95 -4.44
N VAL A 67 -1.47 -14.78 -5.51
CA VAL A 67 -2.19 -13.53 -5.77
C VAL A 67 -3.15 -13.21 -4.62
N GLU A 68 -3.95 -14.17 -4.20
CA GLU A 68 -4.88 -13.98 -3.09
C GLU A 68 -4.17 -13.66 -1.77
N ALA A 69 -3.07 -14.37 -1.46
CA ALA A 69 -2.26 -14.10 -0.27
C ALA A 69 -1.64 -12.69 -0.31
N ALA A 70 -1.09 -12.29 -1.46
CA ALA A 70 -0.52 -10.95 -1.66
C ALA A 70 -1.58 -9.86 -1.45
N MET A 71 -2.78 -10.01 -2.04
CA MET A 71 -3.86 -9.03 -1.86
C MET A 71 -4.32 -8.91 -0.41
N LYS A 72 -4.44 -10.03 0.32
CA LYS A 72 -4.78 -10.00 1.75
C LYS A 72 -3.70 -9.28 2.57
N ALA A 73 -2.43 -9.61 2.31
CA ALA A 73 -1.30 -8.95 2.96
C ALA A 73 -1.33 -7.44 2.68
N ARG A 74 -1.74 -7.04 1.47
CA ARG A 74 -1.86 -5.63 1.09
C ARG A 74 -2.95 -4.89 1.83
N ILE A 75 -4.15 -5.47 1.90
CA ILE A 75 -5.26 -4.89 2.67
C ILE A 75 -4.85 -4.71 4.13
N VAL A 76 -4.26 -5.73 4.76
CA VAL A 76 -3.79 -5.64 6.16
C VAL A 76 -2.73 -4.57 6.33
N SER A 77 -1.79 -4.49 5.39
CA SER A 77 -0.73 -3.49 5.42
C SER A 77 -1.26 -2.06 5.28
N ASP A 78 -2.21 -1.82 4.36
CA ASP A 78 -2.81 -0.51 4.15
C ASP A 78 -3.62 -0.06 5.39
N LEU A 79 -4.32 -1.00 6.04
CA LEU A 79 -4.99 -0.73 7.33
C LEU A 79 -3.98 -0.43 8.45
N THR A 80 -2.84 -1.13 8.46
CA THR A 80 -1.76 -0.87 9.44
C THR A 80 -1.15 0.52 9.20
N ASP A 81 -0.87 0.87 7.95
CA ASP A 81 -0.37 2.19 7.56
C ASP A 81 -1.37 3.29 7.96
N CYS A 82 -2.67 3.05 7.79
CA CYS A 82 -3.71 3.98 8.25
C CYS A 82 -3.62 4.28 9.75
N LEU A 83 -3.46 3.24 10.56
CA LEU A 83 -3.34 3.38 12.02
C LEU A 83 -2.03 4.09 12.37
N THR A 84 -0.91 3.64 11.81
CA THR A 84 0.42 4.19 12.10
C THR A 84 0.51 5.67 11.70
N LEU A 85 0.11 6.02 10.48
CA LEU A 85 0.16 7.41 10.00
C LEU A 85 -0.89 8.28 10.70
N GLY A 86 -2.06 7.73 11.00
CA GLY A 86 -3.11 8.44 11.73
C GLY A 86 -2.67 8.85 13.14
N VAL A 87 -1.99 7.94 13.85
CA VAL A 87 -1.41 8.21 15.18
C VAL A 87 -0.22 9.16 15.10
N ALA A 88 0.63 9.01 14.09
CA ALA A 88 1.85 9.81 13.94
C ALA A 88 1.62 11.24 13.40
N ALA A 89 0.44 11.54 12.84
CA ALA A 89 0.12 12.86 12.29
C ALA A 89 0.03 13.93 13.38
N ASN A 90 0.68 15.08 13.13
CA ASN A 90 0.78 16.20 14.07
C ASN A 90 -0.48 17.09 14.12
N ASP A 91 -1.35 16.99 13.11
CA ASP A 91 -2.55 17.80 12.98
C ASP A 91 -3.70 17.03 12.30
N GLY A 92 -4.92 17.51 12.47
CA GLY A 92 -6.12 16.84 11.95
C GLY A 92 -6.20 16.77 10.42
N ARG A 93 -5.61 17.73 9.71
CA ARG A 93 -5.62 17.75 8.24
C ARG A 93 -4.67 16.69 7.68
N THR A 94 -3.45 16.62 8.21
CA THR A 94 -2.48 15.57 7.84
C THR A 94 -3.05 14.19 8.19
N ARG A 95 -3.65 14.03 9.37
CA ARG A 95 -4.31 12.78 9.78
C ARG A 95 -5.39 12.36 8.79
N GLY A 96 -6.34 13.25 8.49
CA GLY A 96 -7.43 12.95 7.57
C GLY A 96 -6.95 12.59 6.16
N LYS A 97 -5.94 13.31 5.67
CA LYS A 97 -5.31 13.02 4.37
C LYS A 97 -4.68 11.63 4.34
N MET A 98 -3.85 11.30 5.33
CA MET A 98 -3.15 10.01 5.37
C MET A 98 -4.13 8.86 5.52
N MET A 99 -5.07 8.96 6.47
CA MET A 99 -6.09 7.94 6.68
C MET A 99 -6.94 7.74 5.42
N GLY A 100 -7.34 8.82 4.75
CA GLY A 100 -8.10 8.75 3.50
C GLY A 100 -7.34 8.02 2.38
N LEU A 101 -6.05 8.31 2.22
CA LEU A 101 -5.19 7.63 1.23
C LEU A 101 -5.07 6.14 1.53
N THR A 102 -4.71 5.78 2.76
CA THR A 102 -4.49 4.38 3.15
C THR A 102 -5.77 3.55 3.15
N LEU A 103 -6.89 4.10 3.64
CA LEU A 103 -8.19 3.43 3.59
C LEU A 103 -8.69 3.30 2.15
N GLY A 104 -8.46 4.31 1.31
CA GLY A 104 -8.76 4.25 -0.11
C GLY A 104 -8.03 3.09 -0.80
N TRP A 105 -6.72 2.93 -0.54
CA TRP A 105 -5.94 1.83 -1.10
C TRP A 105 -6.39 0.46 -0.59
N ALA A 106 -6.67 0.34 0.72
CA ALA A 106 -7.22 -0.87 1.32
C ALA A 106 -8.54 -1.28 0.67
N ALA A 107 -9.44 -0.32 0.46
CA ALA A 107 -10.74 -0.54 -0.17
C ALA A 107 -10.60 -0.98 -1.64
N LEU A 108 -9.69 -0.36 -2.41
CA LEU A 108 -9.40 -0.76 -3.79
C LEU A 108 -8.85 -2.18 -3.87
N ASN A 109 -7.90 -2.53 -3.00
CA ASN A 109 -7.35 -3.89 -2.92
C ASN A 109 -8.44 -4.93 -2.56
N ALA A 110 -9.31 -4.60 -1.59
CA ALA A 110 -10.43 -5.45 -1.21
C ALA A 110 -11.46 -5.61 -2.34
N ALA A 111 -11.80 -4.52 -3.03
CA ALA A 111 -12.74 -4.54 -4.15
C ALA A 111 -12.20 -5.35 -5.34
N ALA A 112 -10.92 -5.20 -5.68
CA ALA A 112 -10.26 -5.98 -6.72
C ALA A 112 -10.31 -7.49 -6.41
N LEU A 113 -9.92 -7.89 -5.19
CA LEU A 113 -9.95 -9.28 -4.77
C LEU A 113 -11.37 -9.86 -4.74
N ALA A 114 -12.35 -9.09 -4.25
CA ALA A 114 -13.75 -9.50 -4.22
C ALA A 114 -14.33 -9.66 -5.63
N SER A 115 -13.98 -8.76 -6.57
CA SER A 115 -14.39 -8.83 -7.97
C SER A 115 -13.84 -10.09 -8.65
N ASP A 116 -12.55 -10.39 -8.50
CA ASP A 116 -11.94 -11.58 -9.09
C ASP A 116 -12.53 -12.87 -8.50
N ARG A 117 -12.74 -12.94 -7.17
CA ARG A 117 -13.39 -14.09 -6.53
C ARG A 117 -14.81 -14.34 -7.04
N ARG A 118 -15.60 -13.27 -7.23
CA ARG A 118 -16.96 -13.38 -7.80
C ARG A 118 -16.95 -13.87 -9.25
N ARG A 119 -15.92 -13.53 -10.03
CA ARG A 119 -15.77 -14.04 -11.40
C ARG A 119 -15.42 -15.52 -11.42
N LEU A 120 -14.60 -15.98 -10.49
CA LEU A 120 -14.18 -17.38 -10.39
C LEU A 120 -15.26 -18.31 -9.81
N SER A 121 -16.25 -17.76 -9.10
CA SER A 121 -17.40 -18.51 -8.56
C SER A 121 -18.59 -18.58 -9.53
N ARG A 122 -18.50 -17.93 -10.68
CA ARG A 122 -19.50 -18.00 -11.77
C ARG A 122 -19.03 -19.00 -12.81
#